data_AF-C7BU82-F1
#
_entry.id   AF-C7BU82-F1
#
_cell.length_a   1.000
_cell.length_b   1.000
_cell.length_c   1.000
_cell.angle_alpha   90.00
_cell.angle_beta   90.00
_cell.angle_gamma   90.00
#
_symmetry.space_group_name_H-M   'P 1'
#
loop_
_entity.id
_entity.type
_entity.pdbx_description
1 polymer ?
#
loop_
_entity_poly.entity_id
_entity_poly.type
_entity_poly.pdbx_seq_one_letter_code
_entity_poly.pdbx_strand_id
1 'polypeptide(L)'
;MKDDLIMSIYKLDTLVVTPHNSFFNKFRGNSGIDSGELSYIQAINAYCSPFLNGEKSECPVCGKINCPIFKKECDKLLNGQNNIDAKRNLMRGAYFGFPFLQIIEEYKKFENTYSNNLKANNIIPTVDVRKEMFKNYMDVAEICSRVPYQGRWSFINPARKGSELQFLPYSLTVALATLASDAGVDNIKNHSEMNEAMRKGDWDKAVKSFHAKMQYTETNVSVLNELIKEAERKKKSDEEINAIKNAVSYMSGVNKTIAEQYGDKVAKIAKEMQGEVKGKKIRNYQQALEVFEKTKNNLNKKVNAKDRAAIKKALETLDKHTLANNLKQMGKAFGIVGYSVQAINVYEKTKLGFETGNWSPLFLELESIAAGYGASALVGVALSMSGIAAPSVLFFALLGATASYYLSADNMGKINNFIVESIN
;
A
#
# COMPACT_ATOMS: atom_id res chain seq x y z
N MET A 1 -19.50 -2.42 27.22
CA MET A 1 -18.19 -2.24 26.55
C MET A 1 -17.89 -3.26 25.44
N LYS A 2 -18.83 -4.12 25.02
CA LYS A 2 -18.63 -5.05 23.88
C LYS A 2 -19.16 -4.51 22.54
N ASP A 3 -19.97 -3.46 22.54
CA ASP A 3 -20.67 -2.99 21.34
C ASP A 3 -19.97 -1.83 20.61
N ASP A 4 -19.08 -1.09 21.27
CA ASP A 4 -18.31 0.01 20.64
C ASP A 4 -17.15 -0.46 19.74
N LEU A 5 -16.66 -1.69 19.95
CA LEU A 5 -15.65 -2.30 19.08
C LEU A 5 -16.26 -2.81 17.76
N ILE A 6 -17.57 -3.11 17.73
CA ILE A 6 -18.27 -3.60 16.53
C ILE A 6 -18.67 -2.41 15.64
N MET A 7 -19.04 -1.28 16.25
CA MET A 7 -19.38 -0.05 15.50
C MET A 7 -18.16 0.63 14.84
N SER A 8 -16.94 0.36 15.30
CA SER A 8 -15.71 0.83 14.63
C SER A 8 -15.27 -0.07 13.47
N ILE A 9 -15.75 -1.31 13.40
CA ILE A 9 -15.54 -2.24 12.28
C ILE A 9 -16.40 -1.83 11.06
N TYR A 10 -17.52 -1.13 11.27
CA TYR A 10 -18.41 -0.64 10.20
C TYR A 10 -18.02 0.72 9.58
N LYS A 11 -16.93 1.36 10.02
CA LYS A 11 -16.37 2.55 9.34
C LYS A 11 -15.46 2.23 8.14
N LEU A 12 -15.50 1.00 7.64
CA LEU A 12 -14.95 0.64 6.33
C LEU A 12 -15.85 1.08 5.16
N ASP A 13 -17.12 1.46 5.43
CA ASP A 13 -18.08 1.94 4.42
C ASP A 13 -17.83 3.38 3.95
N THR A 14 -16.83 4.06 4.53
CA THR A 14 -16.42 5.42 4.12
C THR A 14 -14.96 5.50 3.70
N LEU A 15 -14.34 4.39 3.29
CA LEU A 15 -13.25 4.49 2.33
C LEU A 15 -13.86 4.99 1.02
N VAL A 16 -14.16 6.30 0.97
CA VAL A 16 -13.89 7.06 -0.25
C VAL A 16 -12.49 6.60 -0.61
N VAL A 17 -12.36 5.81 -1.66
CA VAL A 17 -11.07 5.41 -2.19
C VAL A 17 -10.42 6.73 -2.54
N THR A 18 -9.70 7.31 -1.59
CA THR A 18 -8.90 8.49 -1.82
C THR A 18 -7.84 7.99 -2.76
N PRO A 19 -7.82 8.46 -4.02
CA PRO A 19 -6.71 8.21 -4.91
C PRO A 19 -5.40 8.44 -4.18
N HIS A 20 -4.38 7.65 -4.53
CA HIS A 20 -3.08 7.73 -3.90
C HIS A 20 -2.60 9.18 -3.73
N ASN A 21 -2.00 9.49 -2.58
CA ASN A 21 -1.43 10.81 -2.31
C ASN A 21 -0.36 11.20 -3.36
N SER A 22 0.29 10.25 -4.03
CA SER A 22 1.20 10.52 -5.17
C SER A 22 0.46 10.88 -6.45
N PHE A 23 -0.70 10.27 -6.74
CA PHE A 23 -1.56 10.71 -7.85
C PHE A 23 -1.98 12.16 -7.59
N PHE A 24 -2.42 12.46 -6.37
CA PHE A 24 -2.76 13.83 -5.97
C PHE A 24 -1.58 14.79 -5.94
N ASN A 25 -0.41 14.39 -5.44
CA ASN A 25 0.76 15.26 -5.40
C ASN A 25 1.26 15.59 -6.81
N LYS A 26 1.08 14.69 -7.80
CA LYS A 26 1.38 14.96 -9.22
C LYS A 26 0.46 16.02 -9.82
N PHE A 27 -0.77 16.16 -9.32
CA PHE A 27 -1.80 17.04 -9.88
C PHE A 27 -2.23 18.20 -8.97
N ARG A 28 -1.60 18.36 -7.79
CA ARG A 28 -1.80 19.49 -6.88
C ARG A 28 -1.25 20.77 -7.54
N GLY A 29 -2.13 21.56 -8.16
CA GLY A 29 -1.79 22.88 -8.72
C GLY A 29 -2.30 23.17 -10.14
N ASN A 30 -2.82 22.17 -10.86
CA ASN A 30 -3.37 22.40 -12.22
C ASN A 30 -4.88 22.64 -12.18
N SER A 31 -5.29 23.86 -11.85
CA SER A 31 -6.68 24.33 -12.01
C SER A 31 -6.92 24.77 -13.45
N GLY A 32 -7.12 23.79 -14.34
CA GLY A 32 -7.64 24.04 -15.70
C GLY A 32 -9.16 23.90 -15.73
N ILE A 33 -9.84 24.90 -16.30
CA ILE A 33 -11.29 24.90 -16.53
C ILE A 33 -11.57 24.03 -17.76
N ASP A 34 -11.89 22.77 -17.56
CA ASP A 34 -12.56 21.93 -18.58
C ASP A 34 -13.41 20.88 -17.87
N SER A 35 -14.71 21.14 -17.76
CA SER A 35 -15.71 20.19 -17.25
C SER A 35 -16.25 19.32 -18.38
N GLY A 36 -16.10 17.99 -18.29
CA GLY A 36 -16.65 17.03 -19.27
C GLY A 36 -16.15 15.60 -19.07
N GLU A 37 -16.80 14.61 -19.68
CA GLU A 37 -16.30 13.22 -19.73
C GLU A 37 -15.07 13.11 -20.65
N LEU A 38 -14.23 12.08 -20.48
CA LEU A 38 -13.17 11.78 -21.43
C LEU A 38 -13.78 11.46 -22.81
N SER A 39 -13.43 12.28 -23.80
CA SER A 39 -13.88 12.09 -25.19
C SER A 39 -13.16 10.90 -25.84
N TYR A 40 -13.77 10.28 -26.87
CA TYR A 40 -13.16 9.18 -27.62
C TYR A 40 -11.84 9.62 -28.26
N ILE A 41 -11.77 10.85 -28.78
CA ILE A 41 -10.53 11.36 -29.37
C ILE A 41 -9.43 11.52 -28.31
N GLN A 42 -9.76 12.00 -27.10
CA GLN A 42 -8.80 12.08 -26.00
C GLN A 42 -8.35 10.70 -25.53
N ALA A 43 -9.25 9.72 -25.45
CA ALA A 43 -8.93 8.34 -25.09
C ALA A 43 -8.01 7.67 -26.12
N ILE A 44 -8.31 7.81 -27.42
CA ILE A 44 -7.46 7.32 -28.51
C ILE A 44 -6.06 7.96 -28.42
N ASN A 45 -5.97 9.28 -28.29
CA ASN A 45 -4.69 9.97 -28.12
C ASN A 45 -3.91 9.47 -26.90
N ALA A 46 -4.56 9.36 -25.74
CA ALA A 46 -3.91 8.93 -24.50
C ALA A 46 -3.30 7.52 -24.60
N TYR A 47 -3.88 6.64 -25.41
CA TYR A 47 -3.42 5.26 -25.55
C TYR A 47 -2.51 5.03 -26.77
N CYS A 48 -2.86 5.58 -27.93
CA CYS A 48 -2.13 5.35 -29.18
C CYS A 48 -0.88 6.21 -29.32
N SER A 49 -0.87 7.47 -28.87
CA SER A 49 0.31 8.34 -29.02
C SER A 49 1.57 7.77 -28.35
N PRO A 50 1.52 7.25 -27.10
CA PRO A 50 2.69 6.61 -26.49
C PRO A 50 3.21 5.40 -27.30
N PHE A 51 2.33 4.64 -27.94
CA PHE A 51 2.73 3.48 -28.77
C PHE A 51 3.40 3.90 -30.08
N LEU A 52 2.91 4.98 -30.70
CA LEU A 52 3.50 5.52 -31.93
C LEU A 52 4.86 6.18 -31.66
N ASN A 53 4.98 6.88 -30.53
CA ASN A 53 6.22 7.54 -30.10
C ASN A 53 7.28 6.56 -29.55
N GLY A 54 6.95 5.28 -29.38
CA GLY A 54 7.86 4.27 -28.84
C GLY A 54 7.98 4.26 -27.31
N GLU A 55 7.13 5.00 -26.59
CA GLU A 55 7.04 5.01 -25.13
C GLU A 55 6.36 3.74 -24.59
N LYS A 56 5.41 3.17 -25.34
CA LYS A 56 4.86 1.81 -25.13
C LYS A 56 5.37 0.90 -26.25
N SER A 57 6.05 -0.19 -25.89
CA SER A 57 6.73 -1.05 -26.86
C SER A 57 5.89 -2.26 -27.30
N GLU A 58 5.11 -2.87 -26.41
CA GLU A 58 4.37 -4.10 -26.68
C GLU A 58 2.95 -3.87 -27.19
N CYS A 59 2.58 -4.59 -28.25
CA CYS A 59 1.25 -4.54 -28.85
C CYS A 59 0.19 -5.23 -27.97
N PRO A 60 -0.95 -4.57 -27.68
CA PRO A 60 -2.02 -5.12 -26.88
C PRO A 60 -2.94 -6.08 -27.66
N VAL A 61 -2.52 -6.57 -28.82
CA VAL A 61 -3.28 -7.58 -29.58
C VAL A 61 -2.43 -8.83 -29.72
N CYS A 62 -1.17 -8.68 -30.10
CA CYS A 62 -0.28 -9.80 -30.40
C CYS A 62 0.98 -9.90 -29.54
N GLY A 63 1.17 -9.02 -28.55
CA GLY A 63 2.31 -9.00 -27.63
C GLY A 63 3.66 -8.63 -28.27
N LYS A 64 3.72 -8.43 -29.59
CA LYS A 64 4.97 -8.08 -30.29
C LYS A 64 5.39 -6.66 -29.99
N ILE A 65 6.68 -6.50 -29.70
CA ILE A 65 7.31 -5.18 -29.66
C ILE A 65 7.22 -4.53 -31.05
N ASN A 66 6.89 -3.24 -31.11
CA ASN A 66 6.83 -2.46 -32.35
C ASN A 66 5.90 -3.05 -33.44
N CYS A 67 4.77 -3.65 -33.07
CA CYS A 67 3.83 -4.25 -34.02
C CYS A 67 3.36 -3.25 -35.12
N PRO A 68 3.75 -3.44 -36.40
CA PRO A 68 3.40 -2.50 -37.47
C PRO A 68 1.90 -2.44 -37.75
N ILE A 69 1.20 -3.56 -37.58
CA ILE A 69 -0.25 -3.65 -37.76
C ILE A 69 -0.95 -2.76 -36.74
N PHE A 70 -0.50 -2.80 -35.48
CA PHE A 70 -1.10 -1.99 -34.42
C PHE A 70 -0.74 -0.51 -34.57
N LYS A 71 0.49 -0.17 -34.98
CA LYS A 71 0.85 1.22 -35.33
C LYS A 71 -0.08 1.79 -36.40
N LYS A 72 -0.24 1.07 -37.52
CA LYS A 72 -1.11 1.47 -38.62
C LYS A 72 -2.57 1.63 -38.18
N GLU A 73 -3.05 0.79 -37.27
CA GLU A 73 -4.40 0.92 -36.74
C GLU A 73 -4.54 2.14 -35.81
N CYS A 74 -3.56 2.39 -34.94
CA CYS A 74 -3.50 3.60 -34.12
C CYS A 74 -3.44 4.88 -34.98
N ASP A 75 -2.64 4.90 -36.05
CA ASP A 75 -2.58 6.02 -37.00
C ASP A 75 -3.97 6.30 -37.60
N LYS A 76 -4.70 5.26 -38.03
CA LYS A 76 -6.07 5.42 -38.56
C LYS A 76 -7.04 5.96 -37.52
N LEU A 77 -6.96 5.50 -36.28
CA LEU A 77 -7.85 5.95 -35.21
C LEU A 77 -7.60 7.42 -34.85
N LEU A 78 -6.34 7.87 -34.92
CA LEU A 78 -5.93 9.25 -34.65
C LEU A 78 -6.32 10.24 -35.77
N ASN A 79 -6.57 9.77 -36.99
CA ASN A 79 -6.96 10.62 -38.13
C ASN A 79 -8.38 11.23 -38.02
N GLY A 80 -9.12 10.99 -36.94
CA GLY A 80 -10.44 11.61 -36.71
C GLY A 80 -10.32 13.08 -36.33
N GLN A 81 -11.04 13.97 -37.03
CA GLN A 81 -10.99 15.42 -36.76
C GLN A 81 -11.81 15.85 -35.53
N ASN A 82 -12.79 15.04 -35.13
CA ASN A 82 -13.67 15.32 -33.99
C ASN A 82 -14.08 14.03 -33.26
N ASN A 83 -14.80 14.20 -32.16
CA ASN A 83 -15.22 13.10 -31.29
C ASN A 83 -16.20 12.10 -31.95
N ILE A 84 -17.01 12.56 -32.91
CA ILE A 84 -17.98 11.71 -33.64
C ILE A 84 -17.22 10.81 -34.62
N ASP A 85 -16.26 11.37 -35.35
CA ASP A 85 -15.42 10.63 -36.28
C ASP A 85 -14.54 9.61 -35.54
N ALA A 86 -14.00 9.99 -34.38
CA ALA A 86 -13.28 9.07 -33.50
C ALA A 86 -14.15 7.86 -33.10
N LYS A 87 -15.40 8.08 -32.65
CA LYS A 87 -16.33 6.98 -32.34
C LYS A 87 -16.62 6.11 -33.57
N ARG A 88 -16.82 6.72 -34.74
CA ARG A 88 -17.08 5.99 -35.99
C ARG A 88 -15.90 5.12 -36.41
N ASN A 89 -14.67 5.63 -36.29
CA ASN A 89 -13.45 4.89 -36.59
C ASN A 89 -13.27 3.70 -35.65
N LEU A 90 -13.57 3.87 -34.36
CA LEU A 90 -13.59 2.78 -33.40
C LEU A 90 -14.61 1.70 -33.79
N MET A 91 -15.86 2.08 -34.09
CA MET A 91 -16.90 1.11 -34.50
C MET A 91 -16.52 0.28 -35.73
N ARG A 92 -15.77 0.87 -36.67
CA ARG A 92 -15.33 0.19 -37.91
C ARG A 92 -14.08 -0.66 -37.74
N GLY A 93 -13.30 -0.46 -36.67
CA GLY A 93 -12.07 -1.20 -36.42
C GLY A 93 -12.33 -2.57 -35.80
N ALA A 94 -12.42 -3.62 -36.62
CA ALA A 94 -12.82 -4.95 -36.14
C ALA A 94 -11.84 -5.60 -35.13
N TYR A 95 -10.53 -5.36 -35.26
CA TYR A 95 -9.51 -6.04 -34.45
C TYR A 95 -9.17 -5.34 -33.13
N PHE A 96 -9.25 -4.01 -33.12
CA PHE A 96 -8.88 -3.19 -31.96
C PHE A 96 -9.90 -2.08 -31.70
N GLY A 97 -10.38 -1.41 -32.74
CA GLY A 97 -11.31 -0.28 -32.60
C GLY A 97 -12.58 -0.58 -31.79
N PHE A 98 -13.34 -1.62 -32.17
CA PHE A 98 -14.59 -1.97 -31.49
C PHE A 98 -14.36 -2.51 -30.06
N PRO A 99 -13.38 -3.40 -29.83
CA PRO A 99 -12.94 -3.75 -28.47
C PRO A 99 -12.56 -2.53 -27.62
N PHE A 100 -11.78 -1.61 -28.19
CA PHE A 100 -11.33 -0.41 -27.50
C PHE A 100 -12.49 0.55 -27.21
N LEU A 101 -13.50 0.63 -28.10
CA LEU A 101 -14.75 1.34 -27.82
C LEU A 101 -15.44 0.79 -26.58
N GLN A 102 -15.56 -0.53 -26.45
CA GLN A 102 -16.20 -1.15 -25.27
C GLN A 102 -15.46 -0.77 -23.99
N ILE A 103 -14.13 -0.80 -24.02
CA ILE A 103 -13.30 -0.41 -22.88
C ILE A 103 -13.48 1.08 -22.52
N ILE A 104 -13.59 1.97 -23.52
CA ILE A 104 -13.87 3.38 -23.28
C ILE A 104 -15.26 3.57 -22.64
N GLU A 105 -16.29 2.88 -23.13
CA GLU A 105 -17.65 2.98 -22.59
C GLU A 105 -17.73 2.41 -21.15
N GLU A 106 -16.94 1.39 -20.83
CA GLU A 106 -16.78 0.90 -19.45
C GLU A 106 -16.02 1.89 -18.57
N TYR A 107 -14.93 2.47 -19.08
CA TYR A 107 -14.18 3.50 -18.38
C TYR A 107 -15.03 4.74 -18.07
N LYS A 108 -15.98 5.13 -18.92
CA LYS A 108 -16.86 6.27 -18.60
C LYS A 108 -17.72 6.04 -17.36
N LYS A 109 -18.14 4.79 -17.14
CA LYS A 109 -18.81 4.39 -15.88
C LYS A 109 -17.84 4.51 -14.70
N PHE A 110 -16.59 4.07 -14.90
CA PHE A 110 -15.47 4.28 -13.97
C PHE A 110 -15.28 5.75 -13.60
N GLU A 111 -15.11 6.60 -14.60
CA GLU A 111 -14.80 8.02 -14.49
C GLU A 111 -15.87 8.80 -13.72
N ASN A 112 -17.15 8.51 -13.93
CA ASN A 112 -18.24 9.22 -13.28
C ASN A 112 -18.22 9.07 -11.76
N THR A 113 -18.10 7.83 -11.26
CA THR A 113 -18.03 7.58 -9.81
C THR A 113 -16.73 8.08 -9.20
N TYR A 114 -15.60 7.92 -9.90
CA TYR A 114 -14.32 8.44 -9.41
C TYR A 114 -14.32 9.97 -9.34
N SER A 115 -14.88 10.64 -10.35
CA SER A 115 -15.03 12.10 -10.38
C SER A 115 -15.91 12.62 -9.26
N ASN A 116 -16.95 11.89 -8.86
CA ASN A 116 -17.77 12.26 -7.70
C ASN A 116 -16.97 12.18 -6.39
N ASN A 117 -16.17 11.13 -6.22
CA ASN A 117 -15.26 11.00 -5.07
C ASN A 117 -14.20 12.12 -5.05
N LEU A 118 -13.63 12.46 -6.20
CA LEU A 118 -12.69 13.57 -6.33
C LEU A 118 -13.33 14.91 -5.91
N LYS A 119 -14.53 15.21 -6.43
CA LYS A 119 -15.26 16.44 -6.10
C LYS A 119 -15.58 16.53 -4.62
N ALA A 120 -15.99 15.43 -3.98
CA ALA A 120 -16.23 15.37 -2.55
C ALA A 120 -14.98 15.71 -1.70
N ASN A 121 -13.79 15.56 -2.28
CA ASN A 121 -12.51 15.92 -1.67
C ASN A 121 -11.95 17.27 -2.16
N ASN A 122 -12.80 18.11 -2.79
CA ASN A 122 -12.43 19.41 -3.38
C ASN A 122 -11.42 19.30 -4.53
N ILE A 123 -11.48 18.23 -5.32
CA ILE A 123 -10.59 17.99 -6.45
C ILE A 123 -11.38 18.00 -7.74
N ILE A 124 -11.01 18.89 -8.66
CA ILE A 124 -11.63 19.02 -9.97
C ILE A 124 -10.74 18.29 -10.98
N PRO A 125 -11.14 17.12 -11.51
CA PRO A 125 -10.34 16.41 -12.50
C PRO A 125 -10.29 17.21 -13.81
N THR A 126 -9.10 17.61 -14.23
CA THR A 126 -8.83 18.22 -15.54
C THR A 126 -8.82 17.18 -16.66
N VAL A 127 -8.78 17.62 -17.91
CA VAL A 127 -8.61 16.73 -19.07
C VAL A 127 -7.37 15.84 -18.94
N ASP A 128 -6.25 16.38 -18.47
CA ASP A 128 -5.01 15.60 -18.33
C ASP A 128 -5.08 14.58 -17.20
N VAL A 129 -5.75 14.92 -16.09
CA VAL A 129 -6.05 13.98 -15.01
C VAL A 129 -6.88 12.81 -15.56
N ARG A 130 -7.93 13.09 -16.34
CA ARG A 130 -8.78 12.04 -16.95
C ARG A 130 -8.02 11.17 -17.94
N LYS A 131 -7.14 11.76 -18.76
CA LYS A 131 -6.25 10.99 -19.66
C LYS A 131 -5.34 10.04 -18.86
N GLU A 132 -4.78 10.51 -17.76
CA GLU A 132 -3.92 9.68 -16.91
C GLU A 132 -4.73 8.56 -16.23
N MET A 133 -5.91 8.88 -15.68
CA MET A 133 -6.82 7.87 -15.11
C MET A 133 -7.16 6.80 -16.14
N PHE A 134 -7.45 7.19 -17.39
CA PHE A 134 -7.72 6.26 -18.47
C PHE A 134 -6.52 5.39 -18.81
N LYS A 135 -5.31 5.95 -18.88
CA LYS A 135 -4.08 5.16 -19.06
C LYS A 135 -3.91 4.12 -17.96
N ASN A 136 -4.15 4.49 -16.70
CA ASN A 136 -4.02 3.57 -15.57
C ASN A 136 -5.09 2.48 -15.61
N TYR A 137 -6.33 2.84 -15.97
CA TYR A 137 -7.41 1.87 -16.22
C TYR A 137 -7.04 0.90 -17.34
N MET A 138 -6.49 1.39 -18.45
CA MET A 138 -6.02 0.57 -19.56
C MET A 138 -4.88 -0.37 -19.17
N ASP A 139 -3.96 0.07 -18.32
CA ASP A 139 -2.88 -0.75 -17.80
C ASP A 139 -3.42 -1.91 -16.95
N VAL A 140 -4.44 -1.68 -16.12
CA VAL A 140 -5.14 -2.76 -15.40
C VAL A 140 -5.85 -3.70 -16.39
N ALA A 141 -6.56 -3.15 -17.38
CA ALA A 141 -7.27 -3.93 -18.40
C ALA A 141 -6.32 -4.88 -19.14
N GLU A 142 -5.16 -4.37 -19.53
CA GLU A 142 -4.10 -5.09 -20.22
C GLU A 142 -3.49 -6.18 -19.34
N ILE A 143 -3.25 -5.87 -18.06
CA ILE A 143 -2.74 -6.86 -17.11
C ILE A 143 -3.72 -7.99 -16.94
N CYS A 144 -5.02 -7.72 -16.77
CA CYS A 144 -6.01 -8.78 -16.66
C CYS A 144 -6.09 -9.55 -17.98
N SER A 145 -6.33 -8.88 -19.10
CA SER A 145 -6.79 -9.50 -20.37
C SER A 145 -5.74 -10.29 -21.18
N ARG A 146 -4.50 -10.45 -20.68
CA ARG A 146 -3.41 -11.16 -21.38
C ARG A 146 -3.26 -12.62 -20.88
N VAL A 147 -3.26 -13.57 -21.82
CA VAL A 147 -2.97 -14.99 -21.53
C VAL A 147 -1.72 -15.48 -22.31
N PRO A 148 -0.92 -16.40 -21.74
CA PRO A 148 0.13 -17.07 -22.49
C PRO A 148 -0.47 -18.05 -23.50
N TYR A 149 -0.19 -17.87 -24.78
CA TYR A 149 -0.56 -18.78 -25.86
C TYR A 149 0.68 -19.11 -26.70
N GLN A 150 1.09 -20.38 -26.72
CA GLN A 150 2.26 -20.87 -27.48
C GLN A 150 3.54 -20.05 -27.24
N GLY A 151 3.85 -19.75 -25.98
CA GLY A 151 5.05 -18.99 -25.61
C GLY A 151 5.00 -17.49 -25.95
N ARG A 152 3.83 -16.94 -26.29
CA ARG A 152 3.60 -15.51 -26.53
C ARG A 152 2.43 -14.99 -25.71
N TRP A 153 2.52 -13.74 -25.24
CA TRP A 153 1.40 -13.07 -24.60
C TRP A 153 0.38 -12.64 -25.67
N SER A 154 -0.84 -13.14 -25.59
CA SER A 154 -1.94 -12.78 -26.48
C SER A 154 -3.08 -12.21 -25.65
N PHE A 155 -3.74 -11.16 -26.14
CA PHE A 155 -4.98 -10.72 -25.52
C PHE A 155 -6.07 -11.77 -25.76
N ILE A 156 -6.91 -12.01 -24.76
CA ILE A 156 -8.11 -12.81 -24.96
C ILE A 156 -8.93 -12.11 -26.04
N ASN A 157 -9.29 -12.88 -27.07
CA ASN A 157 -10.09 -12.43 -28.20
C ASN A 157 -11.25 -11.55 -27.70
N PRO A 158 -11.28 -10.25 -28.04
CA PRO A 158 -12.31 -9.35 -27.55
C PRO A 158 -13.72 -9.69 -28.07
N ALA A 159 -13.84 -10.58 -29.06
CA ALA A 159 -15.11 -11.16 -29.49
C ALA A 159 -15.67 -12.26 -28.56
N ARG A 160 -14.87 -12.78 -27.61
CA ARG A 160 -15.40 -13.63 -26.51
C ARG A 160 -15.98 -12.71 -25.44
N LYS A 161 -17.25 -12.32 -25.61
CA LYS A 161 -18.12 -11.63 -24.64
C LYS A 161 -17.39 -11.04 -23.41
N GLY A 162 -16.75 -9.91 -23.68
CA GLY A 162 -16.47 -8.80 -22.78
C GLY A 162 -15.16 -8.85 -22.00
N SER A 163 -14.66 -7.65 -21.71
CA SER A 163 -13.39 -7.40 -21.04
C SER A 163 -13.35 -8.15 -19.71
N GLU A 164 -12.20 -8.66 -19.28
CA GLU A 164 -12.13 -9.30 -17.96
C GLU A 164 -12.42 -8.32 -16.81
N LEU A 165 -12.25 -7.02 -17.07
CA LEU A 165 -12.64 -5.94 -16.17
C LEU A 165 -14.14 -5.89 -15.90
N GLN A 166 -15.00 -6.31 -16.83
CA GLN A 166 -16.45 -6.40 -16.59
C GLN A 166 -16.80 -7.43 -15.49
N PHE A 167 -15.90 -8.39 -15.21
CA PHE A 167 -16.09 -9.39 -14.16
C PHE A 167 -15.56 -8.93 -12.80
N LEU A 168 -14.74 -7.87 -12.77
CA LEU A 168 -14.26 -7.27 -11.54
C LEU A 168 -15.30 -6.31 -10.96
N PRO A 169 -15.53 -6.32 -9.64
CA PRO A 169 -16.28 -5.25 -8.99
C PRO A 169 -15.64 -3.89 -9.28
N TYR A 170 -16.50 -2.87 -9.46
CA TYR A 170 -16.05 -1.49 -9.72
C TYR A 170 -15.01 -1.01 -8.70
N SER A 171 -15.24 -1.27 -7.41
CA SER A 171 -14.35 -0.85 -6.32
C SER A 171 -12.96 -1.48 -6.42
N LEU A 172 -12.87 -2.76 -6.79
CA LEU A 172 -11.61 -3.44 -7.02
C LEU A 172 -10.86 -2.85 -8.22
N THR A 173 -11.56 -2.51 -9.30
CA THR A 173 -10.95 -1.85 -10.46
C THR A 173 -10.34 -0.50 -10.10
N VAL A 174 -11.01 0.30 -9.24
CA VAL A 174 -10.45 1.56 -8.71
C VAL A 174 -9.19 1.31 -7.89
N ALA A 175 -9.24 0.33 -6.99
CA ALA A 175 -8.10 -0.03 -6.16
C ALA A 175 -6.88 -0.44 -7.02
N LEU A 176 -7.07 -1.31 -8.01
CA LEU A 176 -6.01 -1.75 -8.91
C LEU A 176 -5.46 -0.62 -9.79
N ALA A 177 -6.32 0.29 -10.26
CA ALA A 177 -5.89 1.48 -11.00
C ALA A 177 -5.02 2.41 -10.14
N THR A 178 -5.27 2.42 -8.83
CA THR A 178 -4.45 3.16 -7.87
C THR A 178 -3.04 2.57 -7.77
N LEU A 179 -2.89 1.25 -7.75
CA LEU A 179 -1.57 0.61 -7.87
C LEU A 179 -0.91 0.86 -9.23
N ALA A 180 -1.67 0.84 -10.32
CA ALA A 180 -1.12 1.15 -11.65
C ALA A 180 -0.54 2.57 -11.74
N SER A 181 -1.04 3.48 -10.91
CA SER A 181 -0.58 4.87 -10.80
C SER A 181 0.72 5.02 -10.01
N ASP A 182 1.13 4.00 -9.25
CA ASP A 182 2.34 4.06 -8.43
C ASP A 182 3.59 3.91 -9.29
N ALA A 183 4.57 4.80 -9.14
CA ALA A 183 5.83 4.73 -9.89
C ALA A 183 6.91 3.91 -9.18
N GLY A 184 6.63 3.43 -7.97
CA GLY A 184 7.55 2.73 -7.09
C GLY A 184 7.29 1.22 -7.04
N VAL A 185 7.54 0.65 -5.87
CA VAL A 185 7.53 -0.79 -5.65
C VAL A 185 6.13 -1.39 -5.65
N ASP A 186 5.11 -0.60 -5.33
CA ASP A 186 3.72 -1.05 -5.25
C ASP A 186 3.01 -1.02 -6.60
N ASN A 187 3.70 -0.62 -7.68
CA ASN A 187 3.13 -0.69 -9.02
C ASN A 187 2.59 -2.10 -9.28
N ILE A 188 1.34 -2.18 -9.76
CA ILE A 188 0.64 -3.45 -10.04
C ILE A 188 1.48 -4.42 -10.90
N LYS A 189 2.35 -3.91 -11.79
CA LYS A 189 3.24 -4.73 -12.64
C LYS A 189 4.27 -5.52 -11.83
N ASN A 190 4.64 -5.05 -10.63
CA ASN A 190 5.55 -5.73 -9.71
C ASN A 190 4.88 -6.89 -8.95
N HIS A 191 3.56 -7.02 -9.04
CA HIS A 191 2.76 -8.06 -8.39
C HIS A 191 2.30 -9.14 -9.39
N SER A 192 3.23 -9.69 -10.17
CA SER A 192 2.93 -10.66 -11.25
C SER A 192 2.14 -11.89 -10.78
N GLU A 193 2.46 -12.44 -9.61
CA GLU A 193 1.76 -13.58 -9.01
C GLU A 193 0.30 -13.25 -8.65
N MET A 194 0.06 -12.06 -8.08
CA MET A 194 -1.30 -11.57 -7.81
C MET A 194 -2.07 -11.44 -9.12
N ASN A 195 -1.46 -10.83 -10.13
CA ASN A 195 -2.08 -10.63 -11.43
C ASN A 195 -2.45 -11.97 -12.09
N GLU A 196 -1.55 -12.95 -12.04
CA GLU A 196 -1.83 -14.29 -12.57
C GLU A 196 -2.94 -15.01 -11.80
N ALA A 197 -2.96 -14.88 -10.48
CA ALA A 197 -4.00 -15.45 -9.64
C ALA A 197 -5.39 -14.84 -9.93
N MET A 198 -5.47 -13.51 -10.08
CA MET A 198 -6.72 -12.82 -10.46
C MET A 198 -7.25 -13.31 -11.81
N ARG A 199 -6.40 -13.46 -12.83
CA ARG A 199 -6.79 -13.98 -14.15
C ARG A 199 -7.36 -15.39 -14.08
N LYS A 200 -6.80 -16.22 -13.20
CA LYS A 200 -7.24 -17.60 -12.98
C LYS A 200 -8.47 -17.70 -12.08
N GLY A 201 -8.95 -16.57 -11.54
CA GLY A 201 -10.03 -16.54 -10.54
C GLY A 201 -9.62 -17.08 -9.16
N ASP A 202 -8.31 -17.24 -8.91
CA ASP A 202 -7.77 -17.71 -7.63
C ASP A 202 -7.54 -16.54 -6.66
N TRP A 203 -8.64 -16.02 -6.14
CA TRP A 203 -8.63 -14.82 -5.30
C TRP A 203 -7.87 -15.00 -3.98
N ASP A 204 -7.84 -16.19 -3.39
CA ASP A 204 -7.06 -16.45 -2.17
C ASP A 204 -5.57 -16.28 -2.44
N LYS A 205 -5.09 -16.84 -3.56
CA LYS A 205 -3.68 -16.65 -3.97
C LYS A 205 -3.40 -15.20 -4.34
N ALA A 206 -4.35 -14.48 -4.93
CA ALA A 206 -4.20 -13.05 -5.20
C ALA A 206 -4.01 -12.25 -3.90
N VAL A 207 -4.86 -12.48 -2.89
CA VAL A 207 -4.73 -11.88 -1.55
C VAL A 207 -3.38 -12.20 -0.91
N LYS A 208 -3.01 -13.48 -0.85
CA LYS A 208 -1.77 -13.94 -0.18
C LYS A 208 -0.52 -13.39 -0.85
N SER A 209 -0.45 -13.43 -2.18
CA SER A 209 0.70 -12.93 -2.93
C SER A 209 0.83 -11.40 -2.88
N PHE A 210 -0.29 -10.67 -2.88
CA PHE A 210 -0.26 -9.22 -2.68
C PHE A 210 0.17 -8.85 -1.27
N HIS A 211 -0.47 -9.43 -0.24
CA HIS A 211 -0.15 -9.22 1.17
C HIS A 211 1.33 -9.51 1.48
N ALA A 212 1.89 -10.59 0.90
CA ALA A 212 3.29 -10.95 1.06
C ALA A 212 4.27 -9.90 0.51
N LYS A 213 3.89 -9.09 -0.48
CA LYS A 213 4.81 -8.13 -1.14
C LYS A 213 4.50 -6.66 -0.89
N MET A 214 3.24 -6.30 -0.62
CA MET A 214 2.80 -4.91 -0.47
C MET A 214 3.51 -4.18 0.68
N GLN A 215 3.79 -2.89 0.50
CA GLN A 215 4.08 -1.98 1.62
C GLN A 215 2.83 -1.74 2.47
N TYR A 216 2.98 -1.48 3.78
CA TYR A 216 1.83 -1.24 4.66
C TYR A 216 1.38 0.22 4.61
N THR A 217 0.87 0.63 3.44
CA THR A 217 0.29 1.96 3.20
C THR A 217 -1.24 1.88 3.23
N GLU A 218 -1.93 3.00 3.47
CA GLU A 218 -3.40 3.05 3.43
C GLU A 218 -3.96 2.57 2.08
N THR A 219 -3.29 2.93 0.99
CA THR A 219 -3.66 2.51 -0.36
C THR A 219 -3.58 1.00 -0.51
N ASN A 220 -2.46 0.39 -0.13
CA ASN A 220 -2.28 -1.04 -0.31
C ASN A 220 -3.21 -1.82 0.63
N VAL A 221 -3.46 -1.32 1.83
CA VAL A 221 -4.47 -1.91 2.72
C VAL A 221 -5.86 -1.86 2.08
N SER A 222 -6.22 -0.75 1.43
CA SER A 222 -7.49 -0.64 0.68
C SER A 222 -7.55 -1.66 -0.46
N VAL A 223 -6.49 -1.81 -1.25
CA VAL A 223 -6.41 -2.80 -2.33
C VAL A 223 -6.54 -4.23 -1.78
N LEU A 224 -5.82 -4.55 -0.71
CA LEU A 224 -5.88 -5.85 -0.07
C LEU A 224 -7.30 -6.14 0.43
N ASN A 225 -7.99 -5.16 1.02
CA ASN A 225 -9.37 -5.31 1.47
C ASN A 225 -10.34 -5.59 0.31
N GLU A 226 -10.18 -4.92 -0.83
CA GLU A 226 -11.00 -5.20 -2.02
C GLU A 226 -10.72 -6.60 -2.60
N LEU A 227 -9.46 -7.05 -2.59
CA LEU A 227 -9.11 -8.42 -2.96
C LEU A 227 -9.73 -9.45 -1.99
N ILE A 228 -9.72 -9.18 -0.68
CA ILE A 228 -10.34 -10.02 0.34
C ILE A 228 -11.85 -10.08 0.13
N LYS A 229 -12.52 -8.94 -0.11
CA LYS A 229 -13.97 -8.90 -0.41
C LYS A 229 -14.31 -9.75 -1.61
N GLU A 230 -13.49 -9.69 -2.66
CA GLU A 230 -13.71 -10.51 -3.87
C GLU A 230 -13.46 -12.01 -3.59
N ALA A 231 -12.44 -12.35 -2.80
CA ALA A 231 -12.20 -13.72 -2.35
C ALA A 231 -13.40 -14.27 -1.55
N GLU A 232 -13.90 -13.51 -0.58
CA GLU A 232 -15.08 -13.82 0.24
C GLU A 232 -16.35 -13.96 -0.61
N ARG A 233 -16.50 -13.16 -1.68
CA ARG A 233 -17.63 -13.26 -2.61
C ARG A 233 -17.59 -14.54 -3.44
N LYS A 234 -16.40 -15.00 -3.82
CA LYS A 234 -16.19 -16.14 -4.73
C LYS A 234 -16.06 -17.48 -4.01
N LYS A 235 -15.66 -17.50 -2.75
CA LYS A 235 -15.51 -18.71 -1.92
C LYS A 235 -16.04 -18.45 -0.50
N LYS A 236 -16.60 -19.48 0.15
CA LYS A 236 -16.91 -19.44 1.59
C LYS A 236 -15.65 -19.78 2.40
N SER A 237 -15.03 -18.76 2.99
CA SER A 237 -14.12 -18.83 4.17
C SER A 237 -12.81 -19.64 4.04
N ASP A 238 -11.73 -18.99 3.62
CA ASP A 238 -10.35 -19.42 3.92
C ASP A 238 -9.92 -18.83 5.29
N GLU A 239 -9.60 -19.71 6.25
CA GLU A 239 -9.15 -19.31 7.60
C GLU A 239 -7.92 -18.39 7.58
N GLU A 240 -7.02 -18.59 6.61
CA GLU A 240 -5.84 -17.77 6.46
C GLU A 240 -6.20 -16.36 6.00
N ILE A 241 -7.17 -16.23 5.09
CA ILE A 241 -7.67 -14.93 4.62
C ILE A 241 -8.35 -14.18 5.77
N ASN A 242 -9.14 -14.87 6.59
CA ASN A 242 -9.71 -14.29 7.80
C ASN A 242 -8.63 -13.82 8.78
N ALA A 243 -7.55 -14.60 8.95
CA ALA A 243 -6.43 -14.20 9.79
C ALA A 243 -5.70 -12.96 9.24
N ILE A 244 -5.49 -12.87 7.92
CA ILE A 244 -4.94 -11.66 7.26
C ILE A 244 -5.86 -10.46 7.51
N LYS A 245 -7.16 -10.61 7.24
CA LYS A 245 -8.17 -9.55 7.42
C LYS A 245 -8.17 -9.00 8.85
N ASN A 246 -8.16 -9.88 9.85
CA ASN A 246 -8.14 -9.51 11.26
C ASN A 246 -6.85 -8.78 11.63
N ALA A 247 -5.70 -9.27 11.17
CA ALA A 247 -4.40 -8.67 11.45
C ALA A 247 -4.24 -7.27 10.83
N VAL A 248 -4.67 -7.11 9.57
CA VAL A 248 -4.67 -5.83 8.85
C VAL A 248 -5.63 -4.85 9.52
N SER A 249 -6.83 -5.31 9.89
CA SER A 249 -7.82 -4.48 10.60
C SER A 249 -7.30 -4.03 11.97
N TYR A 250 -6.64 -4.91 12.71
CA TYR A 250 -5.96 -4.58 13.96
C TYR A 250 -4.88 -3.52 13.75
N MET A 251 -3.98 -3.74 12.77
CA MET A 251 -2.91 -2.79 12.45
C MET A 251 -3.42 -1.42 11.98
N SER A 252 -4.55 -1.36 11.26
CA SER A 252 -5.20 -0.09 10.92
C SER A 252 -5.68 0.69 12.16
N GLY A 253 -6.08 0.00 13.22
CA GLY A 253 -6.44 0.60 14.51
C GLY A 253 -5.24 1.08 15.35
N VAL A 254 -4.06 0.49 15.15
CA VAL A 254 -2.85 0.77 15.95
C VAL A 254 -2.45 2.24 15.90
N ASN A 255 -2.50 2.88 14.73
CA ASN A 255 -2.13 4.29 14.61
C ASN A 255 -3.08 5.20 15.39
N LYS A 256 -4.38 4.85 15.46
CA LYS A 256 -5.34 5.56 16.31
C LYS A 256 -5.00 5.36 17.79
N THR A 257 -4.71 4.14 18.21
CA THR A 257 -4.29 3.85 19.59
C THR A 257 -3.00 4.61 19.95
N ILE A 258 -2.02 4.67 19.05
CA ILE A 258 -0.80 5.45 19.23
C ILE A 258 -1.12 6.94 19.34
N ALA A 259 -2.03 7.47 18.52
CA ALA A 259 -2.44 8.86 18.59
C ALA A 259 -3.10 9.19 19.94
N GLU A 260 -3.99 8.32 20.43
CA GLU A 260 -4.66 8.46 21.72
C GLU A 260 -3.69 8.38 22.91
N GLN A 261 -2.68 7.51 22.83
CA GLN A 261 -1.73 7.29 23.92
C GLN A 261 -0.54 8.25 23.91
N TYR A 262 -0.07 8.63 22.73
CA TYR A 262 1.22 9.30 22.53
C TYR A 262 1.16 10.55 21.63
N GLY A 263 0.00 10.84 21.04
CA GLY A 263 -0.25 12.02 20.21
C GLY A 263 -0.07 11.81 18.70
N ASP A 264 -0.72 12.67 17.91
CA ASP A 264 -0.80 12.57 16.44
C ASP A 264 0.56 12.57 15.74
N LYS A 265 1.53 13.35 16.26
CA LYS A 265 2.90 13.40 15.72
C LYS A 265 3.56 12.01 15.76
N VAL A 266 3.35 11.26 16.83
CA VAL A 266 3.93 9.93 17.03
C VAL A 266 3.23 8.91 16.14
N ALA A 267 1.90 8.99 16.05
CA ALA A 267 1.12 8.14 15.15
C ALA A 267 1.56 8.32 13.69
N LYS A 268 1.88 9.56 13.28
CA LYS A 268 2.41 9.84 11.95
C LYS A 268 3.76 9.15 11.71
N ILE A 269 4.70 9.22 12.65
CA ILE A 269 6.01 8.55 12.55
C ILE A 269 5.83 7.03 12.47
N ALA A 270 4.99 6.46 13.32
CA ALA A 270 4.68 5.04 13.31
C ALA A 270 4.12 4.59 11.95
N LYS A 271 3.20 5.38 11.38
CA LYS A 271 2.61 5.14 10.06
C LYS A 271 3.65 5.22 8.93
N GLU A 272 4.54 6.20 8.96
CA GLU A 272 5.64 6.32 7.98
C GLU A 272 6.59 5.11 8.06
N MET A 273 6.92 4.67 9.28
CA MET A 273 7.73 3.46 9.50
C MET A 273 7.03 2.21 8.95
N GLN A 274 5.72 2.03 9.15
CA GLN A 274 4.95 0.90 8.62
C GLN A 274 5.00 0.84 7.08
N GLY A 275 4.81 1.98 6.42
CA GLY A 275 4.77 2.07 4.96
C GLY A 275 6.12 1.74 4.32
N GLU A 276 7.22 2.25 4.88
CA GLU A 276 8.51 2.17 4.18
C GLU A 276 9.38 0.96 4.54
N VAL A 277 9.05 0.22 5.61
CA VAL A 277 10.01 -0.73 6.20
C VAL A 277 10.22 -2.00 5.37
N LYS A 278 9.24 -2.40 4.57
CA LYS A 278 9.29 -3.68 3.84
C LYS A 278 10.40 -3.65 2.79
N GLY A 279 11.28 -4.65 2.85
CA GLY A 279 12.43 -4.76 1.93
C GLY A 279 13.58 -3.80 2.20
N LYS A 280 13.52 -2.96 3.27
CA LYS A 280 14.66 -2.11 3.63
C LYS A 280 15.83 -2.96 4.10
N LYS A 281 17.03 -2.57 3.64
CA LYS A 281 18.29 -3.12 4.14
C LYS A 281 18.49 -2.69 5.59
N ILE A 282 18.97 -3.63 6.39
CA ILE A 282 19.20 -3.45 7.82
C ILE A 282 20.69 -3.29 8.07
N ARG A 283 21.05 -2.33 8.91
CA ARG A 283 22.41 -2.16 9.43
C ARG A 283 22.77 -3.29 10.37
N ASN A 284 24.07 -3.52 10.57
CA ASN A 284 24.52 -4.37 11.66
C ASN A 284 24.30 -3.68 13.03
N TYR A 285 24.38 -4.45 14.10
CA TYR A 285 24.11 -3.96 15.46
C TYR A 285 25.01 -2.77 15.84
N GLN A 286 26.29 -2.78 15.44
CA GLN A 286 27.25 -1.74 15.83
C GLN A 286 26.82 -0.39 15.25
N GLN A 287 26.51 -0.37 13.96
CA GLN A 287 26.07 0.83 13.27
C GLN A 287 24.72 1.32 13.79
N ALA A 288 23.78 0.41 14.05
CA ALA A 288 22.47 0.78 14.60
C ALA A 288 22.60 1.34 16.03
N LEU A 289 23.42 0.72 16.88
CA LEU A 289 23.69 1.20 18.23
C LEU A 289 24.36 2.58 18.21
N GLU A 290 25.31 2.81 17.30
CA GLU A 290 25.96 4.12 17.16
C GLU A 290 24.95 5.23 16.78
N VAL A 291 24.03 4.94 15.85
CA VAL A 291 22.95 5.87 15.47
C VAL A 291 22.04 6.18 16.66
N PHE A 292 21.70 5.15 17.44
CA PHE A 292 20.87 5.30 18.63
C PHE A 292 21.58 6.10 19.73
N GLU A 293 22.85 5.82 20.03
CA GLU A 293 23.61 6.53 21.06
C GLU A 293 23.78 8.02 20.71
N LYS A 294 24.00 8.36 19.43
CA LYS A 294 24.05 9.76 18.97
C LYS A 294 22.75 10.53 19.21
N THR A 295 21.61 9.84 19.21
CA THR A 295 20.28 10.45 19.42
C THR A 295 19.77 10.35 20.87
N LYS A 296 20.17 9.31 21.62
CA LYS A 296 19.76 9.01 23.01
C LYS A 296 20.10 10.14 23.99
N ASN A 297 21.14 10.93 23.73
CA ASN A 297 21.58 12.01 24.61
C ASN A 297 20.50 13.05 24.95
N ASN A 298 19.48 13.21 24.10
CA ASN A 298 18.34 14.09 24.38
C ASN A 298 17.24 13.38 25.20
N LEU A 299 17.06 12.07 24.99
CA LEU A 299 16.11 11.25 25.77
C LEU A 299 16.58 11.12 27.22
N ASN A 300 17.84 10.75 27.45
CA ASN A 300 18.40 10.55 28.79
C ASN A 300 18.42 11.81 29.65
N LYS A 301 18.49 13.00 29.05
CA LYS A 301 18.40 14.28 29.78
C LYS A 301 16.99 14.56 30.31
N LYS A 302 15.96 13.97 29.70
CA LYS A 302 14.55 14.13 30.12
C LYS A 302 14.05 12.99 31.01
N VAL A 303 14.65 11.82 30.93
CA VAL A 303 14.26 10.65 31.74
C VAL A 303 14.88 10.73 33.13
N ASN A 304 14.08 11.16 34.10
CA ASN A 304 14.49 11.28 35.50
C ASN A 304 14.40 9.92 36.23
N ALA A 305 14.81 9.88 37.51
CA ALA A 305 14.78 8.65 38.31
C ALA A 305 13.36 8.08 38.51
N LYS A 306 12.34 8.94 38.60
CA LYS A 306 10.93 8.55 38.72
C LYS A 306 10.44 7.89 37.43
N ASP A 307 10.84 8.40 36.27
CA ASP A 307 10.50 7.80 34.98
C ASP A 307 11.12 6.42 34.83
N ARG A 308 12.40 6.26 35.22
CA ARG A 308 13.07 4.94 35.22
C ARG A 308 12.36 3.94 36.13
N ALA A 309 11.93 4.37 37.32
CA ALA A 309 11.15 3.52 38.22
C ALA A 309 9.77 3.15 37.64
N ALA A 310 9.09 4.10 36.99
CA ALA A 310 7.82 3.85 36.31
C ALA A 310 7.97 2.87 35.15
N ILE A 311 9.02 3.00 34.34
CA ILE A 311 9.34 2.07 33.24
C ILE A 311 9.64 0.68 33.77
N LYS A 312 10.45 0.57 34.83
CA LYS A 312 10.74 -0.70 35.49
C LYS A 312 9.45 -1.39 35.94
N LYS A 313 8.59 -0.67 36.65
CA LYS A 313 7.30 -1.20 37.13
C LYS A 313 6.42 -1.63 35.96
N ALA A 314 6.32 -0.82 34.90
CA ALA A 314 5.52 -1.15 33.73
C ALA A 314 6.02 -2.42 33.00
N LEU A 315 7.34 -2.61 32.92
CA LEU A 315 7.94 -3.81 32.34
C LEU A 315 7.77 -5.05 33.24
N GLU A 316 7.73 -4.88 34.56
CA GLU A 316 7.46 -5.95 35.52
C GLU A 316 6.00 -6.39 35.52
N THR A 317 5.07 -5.45 35.33
CA THR A 317 3.63 -5.71 35.26
C THR A 317 3.12 -5.88 33.83
N LEU A 318 4.03 -6.06 32.86
CA LEU A 318 3.68 -6.15 31.45
C LEU A 318 2.79 -7.38 31.21
N ASP A 319 1.64 -7.17 30.58
CA ASP A 319 0.77 -8.27 30.16
C ASP A 319 1.42 -9.00 28.98
N LYS A 320 2.19 -10.04 29.30
CA LYS A 320 2.89 -10.87 28.31
C LYS A 320 1.93 -11.57 27.34
N HIS A 321 0.69 -11.85 27.74
CA HIS A 321 -0.31 -12.48 26.88
C HIS A 321 -0.86 -11.50 25.84
N THR A 322 -1.27 -10.31 26.28
CA THR A 322 -1.68 -9.24 25.36
C THR A 322 -0.56 -8.88 24.40
N LEU A 323 0.67 -8.76 24.92
CA LEU A 323 1.84 -8.51 24.09
C LEU A 323 2.08 -9.60 23.04
N ALA A 324 2.02 -10.88 23.42
CA ALA A 324 2.18 -12.00 22.50
C ALA A 324 1.09 -12.00 21.41
N ASN A 325 -0.15 -11.65 21.78
CA ASN A 325 -1.23 -11.51 20.81
C ASN A 325 -1.00 -10.34 19.86
N ASN A 326 -0.57 -9.18 20.36
CA ASN A 326 -0.22 -8.02 19.54
C ASN A 326 0.90 -8.38 18.56
N LEU A 327 1.97 -9.05 19.03
CA LEU A 327 3.05 -9.55 18.18
C LEU A 327 2.56 -10.51 17.10
N LYS A 328 1.65 -11.43 17.43
CA LYS A 328 1.05 -12.34 16.44
C LYS A 328 0.28 -11.57 15.36
N GLN A 329 -0.52 -10.58 15.75
CA GLN A 329 -1.26 -9.73 14.82
C GLN A 329 -0.32 -8.89 13.96
N MET A 330 0.70 -8.27 14.55
CA MET A 330 1.71 -7.49 13.83
C MET A 330 2.46 -8.34 12.82
N GLY A 331 2.90 -9.53 13.22
CA GLY A 331 3.52 -10.51 12.32
C GLY A 331 2.64 -10.84 11.14
N LYS A 332 1.40 -11.24 11.41
CA LYS A 332 0.46 -11.58 10.34
C LYS A 332 0.15 -10.37 9.46
N ALA A 333 0.06 -9.15 10.01
CA ALA A 333 -0.14 -7.94 9.21
C ALA A 333 1.04 -7.67 8.26
N PHE A 334 2.28 -7.88 8.72
CA PHE A 334 3.48 -7.72 7.89
C PHE A 334 3.85 -8.93 7.02
N GLY A 335 3.12 -10.05 7.13
CA GLY A 335 3.43 -11.29 6.41
C GLY A 335 4.56 -12.11 7.02
N ILE A 336 4.85 -11.92 8.31
CA ILE A 336 5.88 -12.61 9.07
C ILE A 336 5.26 -13.74 9.91
N VAL A 337 5.89 -14.92 9.89
CA VAL A 337 5.47 -16.11 10.65
C VAL A 337 6.59 -16.53 11.61
N GLY A 338 6.26 -16.82 12.88
CA GLY A 338 7.17 -17.52 13.80
C GLY A 338 8.05 -16.68 14.76
N TYR A 339 7.95 -15.35 14.77
CA TYR A 339 8.91 -14.48 15.49
C TYR A 339 8.58 -14.14 16.97
N SER A 340 7.52 -14.71 17.56
CA SER A 340 6.93 -14.20 18.80
C SER A 340 7.78 -14.35 20.07
N VAL A 341 8.60 -15.40 20.19
CA VAL A 341 9.39 -15.66 21.42
C VAL A 341 10.57 -14.70 21.55
N GLN A 342 11.35 -14.49 20.48
CA GLN A 342 12.47 -13.53 20.46
C GLN A 342 11.99 -12.10 20.72
N ALA A 343 10.81 -11.76 20.23
CA ALA A 343 10.21 -10.45 20.45
C ALA A 343 9.87 -10.17 21.92
N ILE A 344 9.58 -11.18 22.74
CA ILE A 344 9.33 -10.97 24.18
C ILE A 344 10.64 -10.58 24.91
N ASN A 345 11.77 -11.17 24.52
CA ASN A 345 13.08 -10.86 25.10
C ASN A 345 13.51 -9.40 24.86
N VAL A 346 13.01 -8.77 23.80
CA VAL A 346 13.27 -7.35 23.50
C VAL A 346 12.85 -6.46 24.68
N TYR A 347 11.71 -6.73 25.32
CA TYR A 347 11.23 -5.91 26.44
C TYR A 347 12.06 -6.11 27.70
N GLU A 348 12.51 -7.34 27.96
CA GLU A 348 13.41 -7.65 29.08
C GLU A 348 14.78 -6.98 28.88
N LYS A 349 15.31 -6.97 27.65
CA LYS A 349 16.57 -6.29 27.31
C LYS A 349 16.42 -4.77 27.29
N THR A 350 15.23 -4.27 27.00
CA THR A 350 14.91 -2.84 27.14
C THR A 350 14.91 -2.40 28.60
N LYS A 351 14.38 -3.24 29.51
CA LYS A 351 14.49 -3.04 30.97
C LYS A 351 15.93 -2.84 31.39
N LEU A 352 16.82 -3.74 30.94
CA LEU A 352 18.25 -3.67 31.23
C LEU A 352 18.89 -2.37 30.74
N GLY A 353 18.51 -1.88 29.56
CA GLY A 353 18.97 -0.59 29.01
C GLY A 353 18.60 0.61 29.89
N PHE A 354 17.39 0.62 30.46
CA PHE A 354 16.96 1.65 31.40
C PHE A 354 17.60 1.52 32.79
N GLU A 355 17.85 0.30 33.27
CA GLU A 355 18.45 0.05 34.58
C GLU A 355 19.95 0.35 34.59
N THR A 356 20.68 -0.08 33.56
CA THR A 356 22.15 -0.07 33.53
C THR A 356 22.74 0.97 32.59
N GLY A 357 21.93 1.51 31.67
CA GLY A 357 22.42 2.33 30.56
C GLY A 357 23.06 1.53 29.42
N ASN A 358 23.23 0.20 29.57
CA ASN A 358 23.80 -0.67 28.54
C ASN A 358 22.70 -1.17 27.58
N TRP A 359 22.68 -0.62 26.36
CA TRP A 359 21.72 -0.97 25.32
C TRP A 359 22.19 -2.08 24.39
N SER A 360 23.46 -2.49 24.47
CA SER A 360 24.04 -3.51 23.58
C SER A 360 23.24 -4.82 23.57
N PRO A 361 22.75 -5.35 24.71
CA PRO A 361 21.95 -6.57 24.73
C PRO A 361 20.65 -6.47 23.92
N LEU A 362 19.97 -5.31 23.98
CA LEU A 362 18.79 -5.03 23.18
C LEU A 362 19.12 -5.06 21.69
N PHE A 363 20.18 -4.35 21.29
CA PHE A 363 20.57 -4.29 19.89
C PHE A 363 20.93 -5.67 19.35
N LEU A 364 21.64 -6.52 20.10
CA LEU A 364 21.91 -7.90 19.67
C LEU A 364 20.62 -8.72 19.45
N GLU A 365 19.59 -8.55 20.28
CA GLU A 365 18.30 -9.23 20.05
C GLU A 365 17.60 -8.71 18.79
N LEU A 366 17.60 -7.39 18.60
CA LEU A 366 17.02 -6.76 17.42
C LEU A 366 17.78 -7.19 16.15
N GLU A 367 19.11 -7.33 16.19
CA GLU A 367 19.89 -7.86 15.06
C GLU A 367 19.49 -9.30 14.73
N SER A 368 19.31 -10.15 15.75
CA SER A 368 18.82 -11.53 15.54
C SER A 368 17.45 -11.56 14.88
N ILE A 369 16.51 -10.72 15.34
CA ILE A 369 15.17 -10.60 14.76
C ILE A 369 15.26 -10.09 13.31
N ALA A 370 16.07 -9.06 13.09
CA ALA A 370 16.31 -8.47 11.78
C ALA A 370 16.91 -9.47 10.78
N ALA A 371 17.90 -10.26 11.22
CA ALA A 371 18.54 -11.28 10.39
C ALA A 371 17.57 -12.40 10.00
N GLY A 372 16.66 -12.77 10.90
CA GLY A 372 15.66 -13.82 10.64
C GLY A 372 14.45 -13.35 9.81
N TYR A 373 13.95 -12.14 10.07
CA TYR A 373 12.61 -11.71 9.62
C TYR A 373 12.58 -10.34 8.91
N GLY A 374 13.72 -9.66 8.81
CA GLY A 374 13.83 -8.37 8.15
C GLY A 374 13.33 -7.19 9.00
N ALA A 375 13.34 -6.00 8.39
CA ALA A 375 13.10 -4.75 9.09
C ALA A 375 11.65 -4.62 9.57
N SER A 376 10.70 -5.21 8.84
CA SER A 376 9.27 -5.21 9.19
C SER A 376 9.01 -5.86 10.55
N ALA A 377 9.83 -6.84 10.94
CA ALA A 377 9.74 -7.46 12.25
C ALA A 377 10.10 -6.48 13.37
N LEU A 378 11.13 -5.64 13.16
CA LEU A 378 11.53 -4.61 14.13
C LEU A 378 10.41 -3.59 14.36
N VAL A 379 9.77 -3.13 13.29
CA VAL A 379 8.60 -2.24 13.40
C VAL A 379 7.46 -2.94 14.13
N GLY A 380 7.17 -4.21 13.80
CA GLY A 380 6.17 -5.00 14.49
C GLY A 380 6.42 -5.14 16.00
N VAL A 381 7.67 -5.26 16.43
CA VAL A 381 8.06 -5.29 17.86
C VAL A 381 7.82 -3.96 18.57
N ALA A 382 8.11 -2.83 17.92
CA ALA A 382 7.83 -1.54 18.54
C ALA A 382 6.31 -1.31 18.65
N LEU A 383 5.56 -1.61 17.59
CA LEU A 383 4.12 -1.35 17.51
C LEU A 383 3.26 -2.30 18.35
N SER A 384 3.75 -3.50 18.71
CA SER A 384 3.01 -4.42 19.59
C SER A 384 2.83 -3.88 21.02
N MET A 385 3.53 -2.81 21.39
CA MET A 385 3.31 -2.07 22.64
C MET A 385 2.07 -1.17 22.60
N SER A 386 1.51 -0.91 21.42
CA SER A 386 0.28 -0.12 21.31
C SER A 386 -0.86 -0.80 22.07
N GLY A 387 -1.65 0.00 22.80
CA GLY A 387 -2.75 -0.50 23.63
C GLY A 387 -2.31 -1.12 24.96
N ILE A 388 -1.00 -1.27 25.21
CA ILE A 388 -0.48 -1.63 26.52
C ILE A 388 -0.26 -0.34 27.32
N ALA A 389 -0.83 -0.27 28.51
CA ALA A 389 -0.62 0.86 29.42
C ALA A 389 0.83 0.90 29.90
N ALA A 390 1.67 1.65 29.20
CA ALA A 390 3.09 1.80 29.51
C ALA A 390 3.53 3.28 29.39
N PRO A 391 4.57 3.70 30.13
CA PRO A 391 5.15 5.03 29.99
C PRO A 391 5.56 5.30 28.54
N SER A 392 5.24 6.49 28.03
CA SER A 392 5.55 6.90 26.64
C SER A 392 7.03 6.79 26.30
N VAL A 393 7.91 7.08 27.26
CA VAL A 393 9.37 6.93 27.14
C VAL A 393 9.79 5.51 26.74
N LEU A 394 9.10 4.48 27.22
CA LEU A 394 9.40 3.08 26.86
C LEU A 394 9.09 2.83 25.38
N PHE A 395 7.92 3.27 24.91
CA PHE A 395 7.51 3.14 23.51
C PHE A 395 8.46 3.89 22.58
N PHE A 396 8.88 5.10 22.97
CA PHE A 396 9.83 5.91 22.21
C PHE A 396 11.23 5.29 22.13
N ALA A 397 11.72 4.72 23.23
CA ALA A 397 13.01 4.03 23.22
C ALA A 397 13.00 2.84 22.24
N LEU A 398 11.92 2.06 22.23
CA LEU A 398 11.74 0.94 21.31
C LEU A 398 11.60 1.39 19.85
N LEU A 399 10.79 2.41 19.58
CA LEU A 399 10.70 2.99 18.24
C LEU A 399 12.06 3.51 17.76
N GLY A 400 12.80 4.22 18.61
CA GLY A 400 14.12 4.74 18.26
C GLY A 400 15.16 3.64 18.02
N ALA A 401 15.19 2.62 18.88
CA ALA A 401 16.12 1.50 18.75
C ALA A 401 15.85 0.70 17.46
N THR A 402 14.58 0.40 17.18
CA THR A 402 14.19 -0.32 15.95
C THR A 402 14.43 0.52 14.70
N ALA A 403 14.10 1.82 14.72
CA ALA A 403 14.33 2.73 13.61
C ALA A 403 15.82 2.89 13.24
N SER A 404 16.72 2.83 14.22
CA SER A 404 18.17 2.98 14.04
C SER A 404 18.78 1.93 13.10
N TYR A 405 18.10 0.80 12.93
CA TYR A 405 18.50 -0.27 12.01
C TYR A 405 18.32 0.08 10.53
N TYR A 406 17.42 1.00 10.18
CA TYR A 406 17.09 1.29 8.77
C TYR A 406 16.93 2.78 8.44
N LEU A 407 16.97 3.69 9.42
CA LEU A 407 16.98 5.15 9.20
C LEU A 407 18.35 5.76 9.47
N SER A 408 18.79 6.72 8.67
CA SER A 408 20.05 7.46 8.89
C SER A 408 20.00 8.29 10.18
N ALA A 409 21.18 8.72 10.66
CA ALA A 409 21.29 9.58 11.84
C ALA A 409 20.49 10.89 11.69
N ASP A 410 20.46 11.49 10.50
CA ASP A 410 19.70 12.72 10.24
C ASP A 410 18.18 12.50 10.33
N ASN A 411 17.69 11.36 9.82
CA ASN A 411 16.28 10.99 9.91
C ASN A 411 15.89 10.63 11.35
N MET A 412 16.81 9.99 12.08
CA MET A 412 16.67 9.71 13.51
C MET A 412 16.67 10.99 14.36
N GLY A 413 17.44 12.01 13.98
CA GLY A 413 17.44 13.32 14.64
C GLY A 413 16.08 14.00 14.57
N LYS A 414 15.40 13.91 13.42
CA LYS A 414 14.02 14.42 13.25
C LYS A 414 13.03 13.69 14.16
N ILE A 415 13.07 12.35 14.17
CA ILE A 415 12.23 11.52 15.05
C ILE A 415 12.49 11.85 16.52
N ASN A 416 13.76 11.94 16.91
CA ASN A 416 14.15 12.24 18.28
C ASN A 416 13.65 13.63 18.71
N ASN A 417 13.74 14.66 17.84
CA ASN A 417 13.23 15.99 18.17
C ASN A 417 11.70 15.98 18.34
N PHE A 418 10.97 15.30 17.45
CA PHE A 418 9.51 15.15 17.59
C PHE A 418 9.12 14.42 18.88
N ILE A 419 9.84 13.35 19.23
CA ILE A 419 9.63 12.59 20.46
C ILE A 419 9.90 13.44 21.70
N VAL A 420 11.00 14.17 21.71
CA VAL A 420 11.41 15.04 22.83
C VAL A 420 10.39 16.15 23.07
N GLU A 421 9.78 16.71 22.01
CA GLU A 421 8.67 17.67 22.12
C GLU A 421 7.41 17.05 22.74
N SER A 422 7.14 15.77 22.49
CA SER A 422 5.95 15.05 22.97
C SER A 422 6.04 14.54 24.41
N ILE A 423 7.23 14.57 25.04
CA ILE A 423 7.45 14.13 26.44
C ILE A 423 7.25 15.29 27.45
N ASN A 424 6.92 16.50 26.98
CA ASN A 424 6.69 17.67 27.85
C ASN A 424 5.26 17.77 28.37
#